data_AF-A0A934S8D6-F1
#
_entry.id   AF-A0A934S8D6-F1
#
_cell.length_a   1.000
_cell.length_b   1.000
_cell.length_c   1.000
_cell.angle_alpha   90.00
_cell.angle_beta   90.00
_cell.angle_gamma   90.00
#
_symmetry.space_group_name_H-M   'P 1'
#
loop_
_entity.id
_entity.type
_entity.pdbx_description
1 polymer ?
#
loop_
_entity_poly.entity_id
_entity_poly.type
_entity_poly.pdbx_seq_one_letter_code
_entity_poly.pdbx_strand_id
1 'polypeptide(L)'
;IDPIVLKSLKRRIKSEQKELAAIRLRINAIIKSSATIRRSDQLIRSIPGIGEISSHIMLAEIPDIALFGNARQLAAWAGVTPCHFVSGTSGRPTTPITKV
;
A
#
# COMPACT_ATOMS: atom_id res chain seq x y z
N ILE A 1 -11.88 5.00 36.80
CA ILE A 1 -10.46 5.11 36.39
C ILE A 1 -9.88 6.33 37.09
N ASP A 2 -8.69 6.21 37.69
CA ASP A 2 -8.04 7.30 38.42
C ASP A 2 -7.82 8.55 37.52
N PRO A 3 -8.15 9.77 38.00
CA PRO A 3 -7.99 11.02 37.23
C PRO A 3 -6.56 11.30 36.74
N ILE A 4 -5.54 10.90 37.52
CA ILE A 4 -4.12 11.06 37.18
C ILE A 4 -3.77 10.14 36.01
N VAL A 5 -4.28 8.91 36.03
CA VAL A 5 -4.09 7.93 34.95
C VAL A 5 -4.73 8.45 33.65
N LEU A 6 -5.95 8.97 33.69
CA LEU A 6 -6.62 9.56 32.52
C LEU A 6 -5.83 10.74 31.93
N LYS A 7 -5.28 11.62 32.77
CA LYS A 7 -4.46 12.75 32.32
C LYS A 7 -3.18 12.26 31.64
N SER A 8 -2.53 11.23 32.20
CA SER A 8 -1.31 10.64 31.61
C SER A 8 -1.58 10.00 30.24
N LEU A 9 -2.68 9.25 30.10
CA LEU A 9 -3.06 8.62 28.83
C LEU A 9 -3.38 9.65 27.74
N LYS A 10 -4.16 10.70 28.07
CA LYS A 10 -4.45 11.78 27.13
C LYS A 10 -3.18 12.49 26.64
N ARG A 11 -2.21 12.71 27.54
CA ARG A 11 -0.91 13.28 27.17
C ARG A 11 -0.16 12.39 26.18
N ARG A 12 -0.15 11.06 26.38
CA ARG A 12 0.51 10.09 25.48
C ARG A 12 -0.14 10.04 24.09
N ILE A 13 -1.46 9.96 24.03
CA ILE A 13 -2.19 9.99 22.75
C ILE A 13 -1.84 11.27 21.98
N LYS A 14 -1.78 12.42 22.68
CA LYS A 14 -1.42 13.69 22.05
C LYS A 14 0.02 13.72 21.53
N SER A 15 0.99 13.15 22.25
CA SER A 15 2.37 13.07 21.77
C SER A 15 2.50 12.17 20.55
N GLU A 16 1.87 11.00 20.57
CA GLU A 16 1.86 10.06 19.43
C GLU A 16 1.22 10.68 18.19
N GLN A 17 0.10 11.40 18.34
CA GLN A 17 -0.52 12.14 17.23
C GLN A 17 0.41 13.19 16.63
N LYS A 18 1.20 13.88 17.47
CA LYS A 18 2.16 14.89 17.00
C LYS A 18 3.31 14.26 16.23
N GLU A 19 3.84 13.14 16.72
CA GLU A 19 4.89 12.38 16.04
C GLU A 19 4.41 11.85 14.69
N LEU A 20 3.20 11.28 14.65
CA LEU A 20 2.58 10.79 13.42
C LEU A 20 2.41 11.92 12.39
N ALA A 21 2.00 13.11 12.81
CA ALA A 21 1.92 14.27 11.93
C ALA A 21 3.30 14.71 11.39
N ALA A 22 4.33 14.71 12.25
CA ALA A 22 5.70 15.05 11.85
C ALA A 22 6.26 14.07 10.82
N ILE A 23 6.04 12.76 11.01
CA ILE A 23 6.46 11.71 10.07
C ILE A 23 5.75 11.89 8.73
N ARG A 24 4.43 12.14 8.73
CA ARG A 24 3.67 12.40 7.49
C ARG A 24 4.21 13.61 6.72
N LEU A 25 4.55 14.70 7.42
CA LEU A 25 5.17 15.87 6.79
C LEU A 25 6.52 15.51 6.16
N ARG A 26 7.32 14.68 6.83
CA ARG A 26 8.61 14.25 6.30
C ARG A 26 8.48 13.39 5.04
N ILE A 27 7.53 12.44 5.03
CA ILE A 27 7.22 11.62 3.84
C ILE A 27 6.82 12.53 2.67
N ASN A 28 5.91 13.47 2.91
CA ASN A 28 5.48 14.44 1.89
C ASN A 28 6.65 15.27 1.34
N ALA A 29 7.58 15.69 2.19
CA ALA A 29 8.77 16.43 1.75
C ALA A 29 9.66 15.58 0.83
N ILE A 30 9.87 14.29 1.17
CA ILE A 30 10.67 13.36 0.35
C ILE A 30 10.02 13.18 -1.02
N ILE A 31 8.71 12.91 -1.06
CA ILE A 31 7.95 12.74 -2.31
C ILE A 31 8.03 14.01 -3.17
N LYS A 32 7.87 15.19 -2.57
CA LYS A 32 7.98 16.47 -3.29
C LYS A 32 9.41 16.79 -3.76
N SER A 33 10.44 16.27 -3.10
CA SER A 33 11.82 16.51 -3.53
C SER A 33 12.19 15.75 -4.81
N SER A 34 11.62 14.56 -5.03
CA SER A 34 11.91 13.73 -6.20
C SER A 34 10.86 13.88 -7.29
N ALA A 35 11.27 14.27 -8.50
CA ALA A 35 10.37 14.44 -9.64
C ALA A 35 9.72 13.12 -10.10
N THR A 36 10.47 12.02 -10.04
CA THR A 36 9.98 10.70 -10.43
C THR A 36 8.93 10.19 -9.45
N ILE A 37 9.23 10.21 -8.15
CA ILE A 37 8.31 9.74 -7.10
C ILE A 37 7.04 10.59 -7.07
N ARG A 38 7.16 11.93 -7.19
CA ARG A 38 6.00 12.83 -7.27
C ARG A 38 5.09 12.51 -8.47
N ARG A 39 5.66 12.22 -9.63
CA ARG A 39 4.87 11.87 -10.82
C ARG A 39 4.12 10.56 -10.59
N SER A 40 4.76 9.56 -10.00
CA SER A 40 4.12 8.29 -9.65
C SER A 40 3.01 8.48 -8.61
N ASP A 41 3.22 9.29 -7.57
CA ASP A 41 2.19 9.64 -6.58
C ASP A 41 0.96 10.27 -7.24
N GLN A 42 1.16 11.23 -8.15
CA GLN A 42 0.07 11.88 -8.87
C GLN A 42 -0.73 10.90 -9.74
N LEU A 43 -0.05 9.98 -10.43
CA LEU A 43 -0.72 8.97 -11.25
C LEU A 43 -1.53 8.00 -10.38
N ILE A 44 -0.97 7.51 -9.28
CA ILE A 44 -1.67 6.59 -8.37
C ILE A 44 -2.91 7.29 -7.77
N ARG A 45 -2.77 8.55 -7.34
CA ARG A 45 -3.88 9.35 -6.79
C ARG A 45 -4.96 9.73 -7.80
N SER A 46 -4.70 9.61 -9.10
CA SER A 46 -5.75 9.82 -10.12
C SER A 46 -6.81 8.71 -10.12
N ILE A 47 -6.53 7.57 -9.48
CA ILE A 47 -7.48 6.47 -9.34
C ILE A 47 -8.54 6.84 -8.29
N PRO A 48 -9.84 6.82 -8.63
CA PRO A 48 -10.90 7.12 -7.67
C PRO A 48 -10.82 6.22 -6.42
N GLY A 49 -10.87 6.85 -5.24
CA GLY A 49 -10.78 6.15 -3.96
C GLY A 49 -9.36 5.97 -3.40
N ILE A 50 -8.31 6.35 -4.14
CA ILE A 50 -6.93 6.34 -3.64
C ILE A 50 -6.53 7.72 -3.10
N GLY A 51 -6.21 7.79 -1.81
CA GLY A 51 -5.71 8.99 -1.14
C GLY A 51 -4.18 9.01 -0.97
N GLU A 52 -3.67 10.08 -0.37
CA GLU A 52 -2.23 10.29 -0.14
C GLU A 52 -1.59 9.13 0.64
N ILE A 53 -2.20 8.72 1.75
CA ILE A 53 -1.64 7.68 2.61
C ILE A 53 -1.52 6.36 1.84
N SER A 54 -2.58 5.96 1.14
CA SER A 54 -2.59 4.73 0.35
C SER A 54 -1.58 4.78 -0.79
N SER A 55 -1.47 5.92 -1.48
CA SER A 55 -0.48 6.14 -2.53
C SER A 55 0.96 6.02 -2.00
N HIS A 56 1.25 6.65 -0.86
CA HIS A 56 2.58 6.56 -0.25
C HIS A 56 2.93 5.13 0.15
N ILE A 57 1.98 4.37 0.68
CA ILE A 57 2.17 2.96 1.02
C ILE A 57 2.47 2.16 -0.25
N MET A 58 1.69 2.35 -1.33
CA MET A 58 1.95 1.69 -2.61
C MET A 58 3.35 2.01 -3.14
N LEU A 59 3.77 3.27 -3.10
CA LEU A 59 5.11 3.68 -3.54
C LEU A 59 6.25 3.11 -2.69
N ALA A 60 5.99 2.83 -1.41
CA ALA A 60 6.99 2.27 -0.49
C ALA A 60 7.08 0.73 -0.59
N GLU A 61 5.95 0.07 -0.82
CA GLU A 61 5.85 -1.40 -0.84
C GLU A 61 6.10 -2.00 -2.22
N ILE A 62 5.66 -1.31 -3.29
CA ILE A 62 5.83 -1.81 -4.64
C ILE A 62 7.30 -1.60 -5.05
N PRO A 63 8.02 -2.64 -5.48
CA PRO A 63 9.38 -2.50 -6.00
C PRO A 63 9.35 -1.73 -7.32
N ASP A 64 10.50 -1.50 -7.95
CA ASP A 64 10.53 -0.77 -9.24
C ASP A 64 9.52 -1.39 -10.24
N ILE A 65 8.55 -0.58 -10.67
CA ILE A 65 7.48 -0.99 -11.59
C ILE A 65 8.04 -1.54 -12.89
N ALA A 66 9.22 -1.07 -13.31
CA ALA A 66 9.90 -1.57 -14.51
C ALA A 66 10.27 -3.07 -14.43
N LEU A 67 10.27 -3.67 -13.23
CA LEU A 67 10.49 -5.11 -13.05
C LEU A 67 9.30 -5.96 -13.53
N PHE A 68 8.12 -5.38 -13.70
CA PHE A 68 6.93 -6.09 -14.14
C PHE A 68 6.70 -5.84 -15.64
N GLY A 69 6.53 -6.91 -16.42
CA GLY A 69 6.27 -6.79 -17.86
C GLY A 69 4.87 -6.27 -18.19
N ASN A 70 3.90 -6.41 -17.28
CA ASN A 70 2.56 -5.88 -17.43
C ASN A 70 1.84 -5.73 -16.07
N ALA A 71 0.69 -5.04 -16.08
CA ALA A 71 -0.12 -4.82 -14.89
C ALA A 71 -0.63 -6.12 -14.24
N ARG A 72 -0.83 -7.19 -15.02
CA ARG A 72 -1.29 -8.49 -14.50
C ARG A 72 -0.21 -9.18 -13.66
N GLN A 73 1.06 -9.04 -14.02
CA GLN A 73 2.17 -9.55 -13.23
C GLN A 73 2.31 -8.81 -11.90
N LEU A 74 2.15 -7.48 -11.90
CA LEU A 74 2.11 -6.70 -10.66
C LEU A 74 0.94 -7.13 -9.77
N ALA A 75 -0.25 -7.30 -10.34
CA ALA A 75 -1.44 -7.75 -9.61
C ALA A 75 -1.32 -9.20 -9.09
N ALA A 76 -0.61 -10.07 -9.81
CA ALA A 76 -0.26 -11.42 -9.36
C ALA A 76 0.71 -11.36 -8.18
N TRP A 77 1.77 -10.55 -8.27
CA TRP A 77 2.71 -10.32 -7.16
C TRP A 77 1.97 -9.85 -5.90
N ALA A 78 1.10 -8.84 -6.05
CA ALA A 78 0.24 -8.33 -4.99
C ALA A 78 -0.78 -9.36 -4.46
N GLY A 79 -1.01 -10.47 -5.17
CA GLY A 79 -1.90 -11.56 -4.74
C GLY A 79 -3.38 -11.31 -4.99
N VAL A 80 -3.72 -10.35 -5.84
CA VAL A 80 -5.11 -9.99 -6.17
C VAL A 80 -5.58 -10.56 -7.50
N THR A 81 -4.72 -11.32 -8.20
CA THR A 81 -5.07 -12.00 -9.46
C THR A 81 -5.37 -13.47 -9.21
N PRO A 82 -6.64 -13.90 -9.24
CA PRO A 82 -6.99 -15.31 -9.19
C PRO A 82 -6.64 -16.01 -10.51
N CYS A 83 -6.23 -17.27 -10.43
CA CYS A 83 -6.05 -18.17 -11.58
C CYS A 83 -6.57 -19.56 -11.28
N HIS A 84 -6.89 -20.32 -12.33
CA HIS A 84 -7.18 -21.74 -12.18
C HIS A 84 -5.87 -22.51 -12.05
N PHE A 85 -5.75 -23.32 -11.00
CA PHE A 85 -4.63 -24.24 -10.85
C PHE A 85 -4.83 -25.41 -11.81
N VAL A 86 -3.99 -25.48 -12.84
CA VAL A 86 -3.98 -26.58 -13.81
C VAL A 86 -2.61 -27.26 -13.76
N SER A 87 -2.52 -28.39 -13.06
CA SER A 87 -1.29 -29.19 -12.96
C SER A 87 -1.22 -30.34 -13.96
N GLY A 88 -2.25 -30.55 -14.80
CA GLY A 88 -2.27 -31.64 -15.77
C GLY A 88 -3.27 -31.44 -16.92
N THR A 89 -3.07 -32.19 -18.00
CA THR A 89 -3.95 -32.24 -19.20
C THR A 89 -5.17 -33.14 -19.03
N SER A 90 -5.34 -33.81 -17.89
CA SER A 90 -6.51 -34.62 -17.60
C SER A 90 -7.74 -33.72 -17.50
N GLY A 91 -8.73 -33.90 -18.39
CA GLY A 91 -9.96 -33.10 -18.50
C GLY A 91 -10.91 -33.22 -17.30
N ARG A 92 -10.44 -32.88 -16.10
CA ARG A 92 -11.28 -32.76 -14.91
C ARG A 92 -12.20 -31.54 -15.08
N PRO A 93 -13.50 -31.67 -14.78
CA PRO A 93 -14.48 -30.60 -15.01
C PRO A 93 -14.34 -29.42 -14.03
N THR A 94 -13.64 -29.59 -12.90
CA THR A 94 -13.45 -28.56 -11.88
C THR A 94 -11.98 -28.40 -11.51
N THR A 95 -11.48 -27.18 -11.62
CA THR A 95 -10.11 -26.78 -11.23
C THR A 95 -10.19 -25.79 -10.06
N PRO A 96 -9.42 -26.00 -8.97
CA PRO A 96 -9.40 -25.07 -7.86
C PRO A 96 -8.81 -23.73 -8.29
N ILE A 97 -9.35 -22.63 -7.74
CA ILE A 97 -8.82 -21.28 -7.95
C ILE A 97 -7.67 -21.07 -6.95
N THR A 98 -6.52 -20.63 -7.46
CA THR A 98 -5.31 -20.29 -6.68
C THR A 98 -4.81 -18.89 -7.03
N LYS A 99 -3.78 -18.44 -6.30
CA LYS A 99 -2.97 -17.27 -6.67
C LYS A 99 -1.99 -17.68 -7.80
N VAL A 100 -1.74 -16.77 -8.75
CA VAL A 100 -0.67 -16.91 -9.76
C VAL A 100 0.69 -16.72 -9.09
#